data_AF-A0A917RNB6-F1
#
_entry.id   AF-A0A917RNB6-F1
#
_cell.length_a   1.000
_cell.length_b   1.000
_cell.length_c   1.000
_cell.angle_alpha   90.00
_cell.angle_beta   90.00
_cell.angle_gamma   90.00
#
_symmetry.space_group_name_H-M   'P 1'
#
loop_
_entity.id
_entity.type
_entity.pdbx_description
1 polymer ?
#
loop_
_entity_poly.entity_id
_entity_poly.type
_entity_poly.pdbx_seq_one_letter_code
_entity_poly.pdbx_strand_id
1 'polypeptide(L)'
;MTTAQDDAPAPTGQDSDSADAAAPPASVGIAETVGRVLAMAAAAASPSRPGDAAEIEAITDAMIRLLVGTPLRSDGQLTIKSLAQEAGLKRNKLTHKHTGLKDLFYALVRMQDARPKVVDDLKRKNDELQHKLSRLRAEHNQLRTDFQQLVRVVHVLEIENQQLRQSAGSDGVVRVLPVQHQPQDR
;
A
#
# COMPACT_ATOMS: atom_id res chain seq x y z
N MET A 1 -62.12 -11.54 -14.04
CA MET A 1 -62.84 -12.34 -13.03
C MET A 1 -61.89 -13.41 -12.53
N THR A 2 -61.67 -13.45 -11.20
CA THR A 2 -61.39 -14.67 -10.40
C THR A 2 -59.99 -15.29 -10.59
N THR A 3 -58.96 -14.94 -9.79
CA THR A 3 -58.63 -15.24 -8.36
C THR A 3 -57.78 -16.51 -8.16
N ALA A 4 -56.62 -16.33 -7.53
CA ALA A 4 -55.88 -17.22 -6.60
C ALA A 4 -54.38 -16.83 -6.71
N GLN A 5 -53.75 -16.08 -5.81
CA GLN A 5 -53.52 -16.30 -4.38
C GLN A 5 -52.70 -17.56 -4.09
N ASP A 6 -51.39 -17.37 -3.94
CA ASP A 6 -50.48 -18.22 -3.16
C ASP A 6 -49.23 -17.37 -2.87
N ASP A 7 -49.27 -16.60 -1.78
CA ASP A 7 -48.77 -16.93 -0.45
C ASP A 7 -47.23 -16.88 -0.39
N ALA A 8 -46.74 -15.78 0.19
CA ALA A 8 -45.33 -15.60 0.52
C ALA A 8 -44.99 -16.41 1.77
N PRO A 9 -43.71 -16.74 1.95
CA PRO A 9 -43.13 -16.35 3.24
C PRO A 9 -41.86 -15.54 3.10
N ALA A 10 -41.79 -14.51 3.95
CA ALA A 10 -40.67 -13.63 4.18
C ALA A 10 -39.38 -14.41 4.53
N PRO A 11 -38.19 -13.86 4.24
CA PRO A 11 -36.97 -14.33 4.88
C PRO A 11 -37.02 -13.95 6.36
N THR A 12 -37.20 -14.95 7.22
CA THR A 12 -36.97 -14.85 8.67
C THR A 12 -35.56 -14.37 8.93
N GLY A 13 -35.45 -13.19 9.54
CA GLY A 13 -34.27 -12.78 10.28
C GLY A 13 -34.04 -13.76 11.43
N GLN A 14 -32.94 -14.48 11.37
CA GLN A 14 -32.30 -15.07 12.53
C GLN A 14 -31.08 -14.22 12.85
N ASP A 15 -31.29 -13.29 13.78
CA ASP A 15 -30.26 -12.84 14.68
C ASP A 15 -29.84 -14.04 15.53
N SER A 16 -28.72 -14.64 15.19
CA SER A 16 -27.93 -15.45 16.12
C SER A 16 -26.57 -14.79 16.26
N ASP A 17 -26.54 -13.81 17.14
CA ASP A 17 -25.37 -13.32 17.84
C ASP A 17 -24.73 -14.51 18.58
N SER A 18 -23.61 -15.03 18.09
CA SER A 18 -22.65 -15.76 18.93
C SER A 18 -21.28 -15.82 18.27
N ALA A 19 -20.34 -15.15 18.92
CA ALA A 19 -18.91 -15.45 18.92
C ALA A 19 -18.17 -15.22 17.59
N ASP A 20 -17.90 -13.94 17.37
CA ASP A 20 -16.59 -13.44 16.94
C ASP A 20 -15.47 -14.07 17.80
N ALA A 21 -15.10 -15.31 17.48
CA ALA A 21 -13.87 -15.92 17.92
C ALA A 21 -12.80 -15.52 16.90
N ALA A 22 -12.39 -14.27 17.00
CA ALA A 22 -11.19 -13.75 16.36
C ALA A 22 -10.05 -14.74 16.58
N ALA A 23 -9.72 -15.49 15.53
CA ALA A 23 -8.49 -16.25 15.47
C ALA A 23 -7.36 -15.29 15.86
N PRO A 24 -6.53 -15.63 16.85
CA PRO A 24 -5.50 -14.71 17.30
C PRO A 24 -4.64 -14.36 16.08
N PRO A 25 -4.43 -13.06 15.78
CA PRO A 25 -3.62 -12.70 14.64
C PRO A 25 -2.25 -13.34 14.87
N ALA A 26 -1.66 -13.93 13.84
CA ALA A 26 -0.38 -14.63 13.92
C ALA A 26 0.75 -13.81 14.59
N SER A 27 0.56 -12.50 14.74
CA SER A 27 1.37 -11.59 15.55
C SER A 27 1.37 -11.87 17.06
N VAL A 28 0.27 -12.37 17.65
CA VAL A 28 0.21 -12.80 19.06
C VAL A 28 1.10 -14.02 19.26
N GLY A 29 1.05 -14.98 18.33
CA GLY A 29 1.92 -16.15 18.36
C GLY A 29 3.41 -15.80 18.24
N ILE A 30 3.76 -14.83 17.39
CA ILE A 30 5.15 -14.38 17.25
C ILE A 30 5.60 -13.61 18.50
N ALA A 31 4.78 -12.71 19.05
CA ALA A 31 5.13 -11.98 20.27
C ALA A 31 5.28 -12.91 21.48
N GLU A 32 4.40 -13.90 21.62
CA GLU A 32 4.44 -14.87 22.72
C GLU A 32 5.62 -15.84 22.57
N THR A 33 5.91 -16.30 21.35
CA THR A 33 7.08 -17.16 21.09
C THR A 33 8.40 -16.41 21.27
N VAL A 34 8.48 -15.15 20.83
CA VAL A 34 9.64 -14.28 21.07
C VAL A 34 9.80 -14.02 22.58
N GLY A 35 8.72 -13.73 23.30
CA GLY A 35 8.74 -13.56 24.76
C GLY A 35 9.19 -14.82 25.50
N ARG A 36 8.73 -16.00 25.07
CA ARG A 36 9.11 -17.29 25.64
C ARG A 36 10.57 -17.65 25.37
N VAL A 37 11.06 -17.37 24.15
CA VAL A 37 12.47 -17.58 23.78
C VAL A 37 13.39 -16.62 24.54
N LEU A 38 12.98 -15.35 24.73
CA LEU A 38 13.69 -14.39 25.57
C LEU A 38 13.72 -14.82 27.05
N ALA A 39 12.61 -15.35 27.58
CA ALA A 39 12.55 -15.87 28.95
C ALA A 39 13.42 -17.13 29.13
N MET A 40 13.44 -18.04 28.15
CA MET A 40 14.33 -19.21 28.16
C MET A 40 15.81 -18.80 28.04
N ALA A 41 16.13 -17.78 27.23
CA ALA A 41 17.48 -17.24 27.13
C ALA A 41 17.92 -16.54 28.43
N ALA A 42 17.01 -15.84 29.11
CA ALA A 42 17.24 -15.23 30.41
C ALA A 42 17.43 -16.28 31.53
N ALA A 43 16.70 -17.40 31.47
CA ALA A 43 16.84 -18.51 32.42
C ALA A 43 18.10 -19.37 32.17
N ALA A 44 18.56 -19.46 30.91
CA ALA A 44 19.79 -20.17 30.54
C ALA A 44 21.07 -19.36 30.82
N ALA A 45 20.95 -18.04 30.99
CA ALA A 45 22.06 -17.21 31.44
C ALA A 45 22.26 -17.43 32.95
N SER A 46 23.28 -18.21 33.33
CA SER A 46 23.87 -18.25 34.69
C SER A 46 23.85 -16.85 35.31
N PRO A 47 23.65 -16.70 36.65
CA PRO A 47 23.32 -15.42 37.28
C PRO A 47 24.39 -14.38 36.94
N SER A 48 24.10 -13.65 35.86
CA SER A 48 24.93 -12.56 35.39
C SER A 48 24.80 -11.51 36.48
N ARG A 49 25.89 -10.87 36.87
CA ARG A 49 25.80 -9.85 37.93
C ARG A 49 24.68 -8.88 37.54
N PRO A 50 23.85 -8.41 38.48
CA PRO A 50 22.71 -7.55 38.15
C PRO A 50 23.13 -6.30 37.33
N GLY A 51 24.38 -5.86 37.46
CA GLY A 51 24.95 -4.82 36.61
C GLY A 51 25.17 -5.22 35.14
N ASP A 52 25.50 -6.48 34.83
CA ASP A 52 25.69 -6.94 33.46
C ASP A 52 24.34 -7.03 32.70
N ALA A 53 23.24 -7.39 33.38
CA ALA A 53 21.90 -7.41 32.79
C ALA A 53 21.41 -6.00 32.42
N ALA A 54 21.58 -5.02 33.32
CA ALA A 54 21.24 -3.63 33.05
C ALA A 54 22.11 -3.03 31.93
N GLU A 55 23.40 -3.41 31.86
CA GLU A 55 24.28 -3.01 30.76
C GLU A 55 23.80 -3.58 29.42
N ILE A 56 23.37 -4.85 29.37
CA ILE A 56 22.83 -5.48 28.17
C ILE A 56 21.56 -4.76 27.71
N GLU A 57 20.62 -4.50 28.62
CA GLU A 57 19.39 -3.79 28.32
C GLU A 57 19.67 -2.39 27.73
N ALA A 58 20.53 -1.60 28.39
CA ALA A 58 20.93 -0.28 27.92
C ALA A 58 21.58 -0.31 26.53
N ILE A 59 22.41 -1.33 26.23
CA ILE A 59 23.01 -1.51 24.91
C ILE A 59 21.94 -1.86 23.88
N THR A 60 21.03 -2.79 24.18
CA THR A 60 19.99 -3.21 23.22
C THR A 60 19.02 -2.08 22.88
N ASP A 61 18.62 -1.30 23.87
CA ASP A 61 17.74 -0.14 23.71
C ASP A 61 18.44 0.98 22.91
N ALA A 62 19.73 1.21 23.17
CA ALA A 62 20.55 2.10 22.36
C ALA A 62 20.72 1.62 20.90
N MET A 63 20.86 0.31 20.68
CA MET A 63 20.91 -0.26 19.33
C MET A 63 19.62 0.02 18.56
N ILE A 64 18.45 -0.20 19.18
CA ILE A 64 17.15 0.06 18.56
C ILE A 64 17.04 1.53 18.17
N ARG A 65 17.36 2.47 19.09
CA ARG A 65 17.33 3.91 18.81
C ARG A 65 18.23 4.31 17.65
N LEU A 66 19.47 3.82 17.61
CA LEU A 66 20.40 4.11 16.51
C LEU A 66 19.87 3.58 15.18
N LEU A 67 19.35 2.34 15.15
CA LEU A 67 18.87 1.71 13.91
C LEU A 67 17.60 2.35 13.36
N VAL A 68 16.73 2.84 14.24
CA VAL A 68 15.51 3.59 13.88
C VAL A 68 15.83 5.03 13.48
N GLY A 69 16.99 5.55 13.86
CA GLY A 69 17.43 6.93 13.54
C GLY A 69 16.95 7.99 14.52
N THR A 70 16.68 7.61 15.78
CA THR A 70 16.27 8.54 16.86
C THR A 70 17.28 8.54 18.03
N PRO A 71 18.55 8.93 17.79
CA PRO A 71 19.55 8.99 18.85
C PRO A 71 19.23 10.10 19.87
N LEU A 72 19.43 9.81 21.15
CA LEU A 72 19.20 10.76 22.26
C LEU A 72 20.50 11.36 22.79
N ARG A 73 21.60 10.60 22.77
CA ARG A 73 22.86 10.98 23.43
C ARG A 73 24.06 10.95 22.49
N SER A 74 23.91 10.39 21.28
CA SER A 74 24.94 10.23 20.27
C SER A 74 24.70 11.07 19.02
N ASP A 75 25.70 11.13 18.15
CA ASP A 75 25.70 11.76 16.83
C ASP A 75 24.90 10.98 15.76
N GLY A 76 24.25 9.87 16.15
CA GLY A 76 23.42 9.05 15.26
C GLY A 76 24.20 8.18 14.27
N GLN A 77 25.53 8.17 14.34
CA GLN A 77 26.35 7.35 13.45
C GLN A 77 26.26 5.87 13.87
N LEU A 78 26.19 4.95 12.90
CA LEU A 78 26.12 3.50 13.15
C LEU A 78 27.50 2.91 13.51
N THR A 79 28.16 3.48 14.53
CA THR A 79 29.49 3.07 15.00
C THR A 79 29.45 2.59 16.46
N ILE A 80 30.43 1.78 16.86
CA ILE A 80 30.58 1.35 18.27
C ILE A 80 30.72 2.56 19.21
N LYS A 81 31.40 3.63 18.76
CA LYS A 81 31.60 4.83 19.59
C LYS A 81 30.27 5.47 19.91
N SER A 82 29.44 5.66 18.88
CA SER A 82 28.11 6.24 18.99
C SER A 82 27.17 5.33 19.79
N LEU A 83 27.24 4.01 19.60
CA LEU A 83 26.47 3.06 20.40
C LEU A 83 26.86 3.09 21.89
N ALA A 84 28.15 3.16 22.20
CA ALA A 84 28.62 3.26 23.57
C ALA A 84 28.17 4.59 24.22
N GLN A 85 28.26 5.68 23.48
CA GLN A 85 27.78 7.00 23.91
C GLN A 85 26.26 7.00 24.14
N GLU A 86 25.50 6.36 23.25
CA GLU A 86 24.04 6.23 23.35
C GLU A 86 23.61 5.40 24.55
N ALA A 87 24.28 4.26 24.80
CA ALA A 87 24.04 3.41 25.95
C ALA A 87 24.57 4.02 27.28
N GLY A 88 25.32 5.13 27.21
CA GLY A 88 25.96 5.73 28.39
C GLY A 88 27.10 4.89 28.97
N LEU A 89 27.74 4.03 28.17
CA LEU A 89 28.77 3.09 28.58
C LEU A 89 30.14 3.45 27.98
N LYS A 90 31.21 2.99 28.63
CA LYS A 90 32.55 3.08 28.06
C LYS A 90 32.71 2.07 26.93
N ARG A 91 33.31 2.48 25.81
CA ARG A 91 33.60 1.62 24.64
C ARG A 91 34.24 0.27 25.01
N ASN A 92 35.12 0.24 26.00
CA ASN A 92 35.81 -0.98 26.46
C ASN A 92 34.83 -2.08 26.89
N LYS A 93 33.63 -1.73 27.37
CA LYS A 93 32.59 -2.70 27.73
C LYS A 93 32.10 -3.47 26.51
N LEU A 94 31.90 -2.80 25.37
CA LEU A 94 31.47 -3.44 24.12
C LEU A 94 32.59 -4.27 23.47
N THR A 95 33.87 -3.94 23.71
CA THR A 95 34.99 -4.66 23.10
C THR A 95 35.53 -5.82 23.94
N HIS A 96 35.31 -5.82 25.26
CA HIS A 96 35.88 -6.84 26.16
C HIS A 96 34.85 -7.65 26.95
N LYS A 97 33.67 -7.07 27.27
CA LYS A 97 32.61 -7.79 28.00
C LYS A 97 31.48 -8.24 27.08
N HIS A 98 30.96 -7.31 26.30
CA HIS A 98 29.75 -7.48 25.49
C HIS A 98 30.09 -7.62 24.00
N THR A 99 31.07 -8.47 23.67
CA THR A 99 31.55 -8.66 22.29
C THR A 99 30.45 -9.21 21.37
N GLY A 100 29.59 -10.08 21.88
CA GLY A 100 28.45 -10.61 21.12
C GLY A 100 27.47 -9.52 20.68
N LEU A 101 27.22 -8.51 21.51
CA LEU A 101 26.37 -7.36 21.16
C LEU A 101 27.04 -6.46 20.12
N LYS A 102 28.37 -6.32 20.17
CA LYS A 102 29.14 -5.63 19.13
C LYS A 102 28.97 -6.31 17.76
N ASP A 103 29.08 -7.63 17.74
CA ASP A 103 28.98 -8.41 16.51
C ASP A 103 27.55 -8.43 15.96
N LEU A 104 26.55 -8.51 16.85
CA LEU A 104 25.14 -8.34 16.50
C LEU A 104 24.89 -6.96 15.88
N PHE A 105 25.39 -5.89 16.51
CA PHE A 105 25.25 -4.53 15.98
C PHE A 105 25.81 -4.43 14.56
N TYR A 106 27.02 -4.93 14.30
CA TYR A 106 27.57 -4.93 12.95
C TYR A 106 26.85 -5.83 11.96
N ALA A 107 26.26 -6.95 12.41
CA ALA A 107 25.42 -7.77 11.55
C ALA A 107 24.16 -7.00 11.12
N LEU A 108 23.50 -6.32 12.08
CA LEU A 108 22.31 -5.53 11.81
C LEU A 108 22.59 -4.30 10.92
N VAL A 109 23.70 -3.59 11.16
CA VAL A 109 24.13 -2.48 10.29
C VAL A 109 24.37 -2.96 8.86
N ARG A 110 25.07 -4.09 8.68
CA ARG A 110 25.28 -4.69 7.35
C ARG A 110 23.97 -5.10 6.67
N MET A 111 22.98 -5.58 7.43
CA MET A 111 21.65 -5.90 6.89
C MET A 111 20.89 -4.63 6.48
N GLN A 112 21.00 -3.55 7.25
CA GLN A 112 20.42 -2.25 6.91
C GLN A 112 21.08 -1.64 5.67
N ASP A 113 22.41 -1.74 5.56
CA ASP A 113 23.21 -1.27 4.42
C ASP A 113 23.08 -2.16 3.17
N ALA A 114 22.61 -3.40 3.31
CA ALA A 114 22.23 -4.25 2.18
C ALA A 114 20.84 -3.90 1.62
N ARG A 115 19.96 -3.32 2.45
CA ARG A 115 18.60 -2.87 2.09
C ARG A 115 18.47 -1.60 1.22
N PRO A 116 19.42 -0.65 1.10
CA PRO A 116 19.22 0.60 0.37
C PRO A 116 19.00 0.36 -1.13
N LYS A 117 19.71 -0.60 -1.74
CA LYS A 117 19.58 -0.86 -3.19
C LYS A 117 18.17 -1.32 -3.59
N VAL A 118 17.61 -2.25 -2.83
CA VAL A 118 16.26 -2.77 -3.09
C VAL A 118 15.21 -1.69 -2.85
N VAL A 119 15.38 -0.87 -1.80
CA VAL A 119 14.47 0.24 -1.50
C VAL A 119 14.55 1.34 -2.57
N ASP A 120 15.74 1.65 -3.06
CA ASP A 120 15.93 2.65 -4.12
C ASP A 120 15.35 2.17 -5.44
N ASP A 121 15.55 0.91 -5.80
CA ASP A 121 14.95 0.31 -7.00
C ASP A 121 13.41 0.25 -6.89
N LEU A 122 12.87 -0.04 -5.70
CA LEU A 122 11.44 0.00 -5.45
C LEU A 122 10.87 1.43 -5.52
N LYS A 123 11.59 2.43 -5.00
CA LYS A 123 11.23 3.84 -5.13
C LYS A 123 11.18 4.26 -6.59
N ARG A 124 12.23 3.97 -7.37
CA ARG A 124 12.26 4.26 -8.82
C ARG A 124 11.08 3.62 -9.55
N LYS A 125 10.77 2.36 -9.26
CA LYS A 125 9.60 1.68 -9.84
C LYS A 125 8.28 2.34 -9.42
N ASN A 126 8.17 2.79 -8.17
CA ASN A 126 6.99 3.49 -7.69
C ASN A 126 6.82 4.82 -8.44
N ASP A 127 7.89 5.60 -8.57
CA ASP A 127 7.91 6.87 -9.30
C ASP A 127 7.53 6.64 -10.78
N GLU A 128 8.08 5.62 -11.42
CA GLU A 128 7.73 5.24 -12.79
C GLU A 128 6.24 4.87 -12.93
N LEU A 129 5.70 4.08 -12.00
CA LEU A 129 4.28 3.72 -11.99
C LEU A 129 3.38 4.92 -11.73
N GLN A 130 3.77 5.84 -10.85
CA GLN A 130 3.04 7.08 -10.60
C GLN A 130 3.01 7.97 -11.85
N HIS A 131 4.13 8.11 -12.55
CA HIS A 131 4.18 8.82 -13.83
C HIS A 131 3.31 8.18 -14.90
N LYS A 132 3.29 6.83 -14.99
CA LYS A 132 2.40 6.11 -15.89
C LYS A 132 0.93 6.36 -15.54
N LEU A 133 0.56 6.31 -14.26
CA LEU A 133 -0.80 6.58 -13.81
C LEU A 133 -1.23 8.02 -14.08
N SER A 134 -0.35 9.01 -13.85
CA SER A 134 -0.68 10.42 -14.14
C SER A 134 -0.89 10.64 -15.63
N ARG A 135 -0.04 10.03 -16.48
CA ARG A 135 -0.19 10.07 -17.93
C ARG A 135 -1.49 9.42 -18.39
N LEU A 136 -1.78 8.21 -17.91
CA LEU A 136 -2.98 7.47 -18.33
C LEU A 136 -4.27 8.18 -17.88
N ARG A 137 -4.26 8.82 -16.70
CA ARG A 137 -5.37 9.66 -16.25
C ARG A 137 -5.56 10.90 -17.11
N ALA A 138 -4.47 11.55 -17.53
CA ALA A 138 -4.55 12.69 -18.44
C ALA A 138 -5.11 12.28 -19.80
N GLU A 139 -4.63 11.16 -20.37
CA GLU A 139 -5.14 10.61 -21.63
C GLU A 139 -6.62 10.23 -21.53
N HIS A 140 -7.04 9.58 -20.44
CA HIS A 140 -8.44 9.24 -20.21
C HIS A 140 -9.35 10.48 -20.09
N ASN A 141 -8.88 11.52 -19.39
CA ASN A 141 -9.64 12.77 -19.27
C ASN A 141 -9.75 13.52 -20.60
N GLN A 142 -8.69 13.49 -21.42
CA GLN A 142 -8.71 14.04 -22.76
C GLN A 142 -9.75 13.30 -23.62
N LEU A 143 -9.67 11.97 -23.66
CA LEU A 143 -10.59 11.15 -24.46
C LEU A 143 -12.05 11.32 -24.02
N ARG A 144 -12.30 11.46 -22.71
CA ARG A 144 -13.62 11.77 -22.16
C ARG A 144 -14.13 13.14 -22.64
N THR A 145 -13.25 14.14 -22.69
CA THR A 145 -13.59 15.49 -23.18
C THR A 145 -13.93 15.46 -24.66
N ASP A 146 -13.10 14.79 -25.47
CA ASP A 146 -13.31 14.64 -26.90
C ASP A 146 -14.63 13.90 -27.20
N PHE A 147 -14.92 12.84 -26.45
CA PHE A 147 -16.19 12.12 -26.55
C PHE A 147 -17.40 13.04 -26.24
N GLN A 148 -17.31 13.86 -25.20
CA GLN A 148 -18.37 14.81 -24.86
C GLN A 148 -18.57 15.89 -25.95
N GLN A 149 -17.49 16.33 -26.59
CA GLN A 149 -17.56 17.26 -27.71
C GLN A 149 -18.23 16.62 -28.93
N LEU A 150 -17.86 15.38 -29.27
CA LEU A 150 -18.48 14.62 -30.36
C LEU A 150 -19.98 14.42 -30.12
N VAL A 151 -20.38 14.01 -28.91
CA VAL A 151 -21.80 13.87 -28.55
C VAL A 151 -22.55 15.19 -28.72
N ARG A 152 -21.94 16.32 -28.33
CA ARG A 152 -22.56 17.65 -28.51
C ARG A 152 -22.73 18.00 -29.99
N VAL A 153 -21.72 17.75 -30.82
CA VAL A 153 -21.79 18.00 -32.27
C VAL A 153 -22.86 17.13 -32.91
N VAL A 154 -22.92 15.83 -32.60
CA VAL A 154 -23.96 14.93 -33.08
C VAL A 154 -25.34 15.45 -32.71
N HIS A 155 -25.53 15.88 -31.47
CA HIS A 155 -26.82 16.42 -31.02
C HIS A 155 -27.24 17.68 -31.80
N VAL A 156 -26.30 18.60 -32.05
CA VAL A 156 -26.58 19.80 -32.88
C VAL A 156 -26.96 19.39 -34.30
N LEU A 157 -26.22 18.48 -34.91
CA LEU A 157 -26.50 17.98 -36.27
C LEU A 157 -27.85 17.26 -36.34
N GLU A 158 -28.24 16.51 -35.31
CA GLU A 158 -29.55 15.87 -35.22
C GLU A 158 -30.68 16.91 -35.19
N ILE A 159 -30.52 17.98 -34.40
CA ILE A 159 -31.49 19.09 -34.34
C ILE A 159 -31.58 19.78 -35.70
N GLU A 160 -30.46 20.13 -36.32
CA GLU A 160 -30.42 20.78 -37.64
C GLU A 160 -31.07 19.88 -38.71
N ASN A 161 -30.79 18.58 -38.69
CA ASN A 161 -31.41 17.63 -39.62
C ASN A 161 -32.93 17.56 -39.43
N GLN A 162 -33.40 17.53 -38.18
CA GLN A 162 -34.83 17.57 -37.87
C GLN A 162 -35.49 18.86 -38.36
N GLN A 163 -34.86 20.01 -38.15
CA GLN A 163 -35.36 21.30 -38.63
C GLN A 163 -35.45 21.35 -40.17
N LEU A 164 -34.40 20.88 -40.87
CA LEU A 164 -34.39 20.81 -42.33
C LEU A 164 -35.47 19.87 -42.89
N ARG A 165 -35.73 18.74 -42.21
CA ARG A 165 -36.83 17.84 -42.59
C ARG A 165 -38.20 18.47 -42.37
N GLN A 166 -38.37 19.22 -41.28
CA GLN A 166 -39.62 19.93 -40.98
C GLN A 166 -39.87 21.05 -42.00
N SER A 167 -38.85 21.85 -42.35
CA SER A 167 -38.96 22.91 -43.35
C SER A 167 -39.21 22.37 -44.75
N ALA A 168 -38.55 21.26 -45.13
CA ALA A 168 -38.80 20.60 -46.41
C ALA A 168 -40.20 19.95 -46.48
N GLY A 169 -40.76 19.55 -45.33
CA GLY A 169 -42.14 19.10 -45.21
C GLY A 169 -43.17 20.23 -45.31
N SER A 170 -42.83 21.45 -44.90
CA SER A 170 -43.72 22.62 -44.99
C SER A 170 -43.69 23.33 -46.35
N ASP A 171 -42.55 23.32 -47.06
CA ASP A 171 -42.38 24.01 -48.36
C ASP A 171 -42.63 23.11 -49.60
N GLY A 172 -43.02 21.85 -49.41
CA GLY A 172 -43.61 21.03 -50.47
C GLY A 172 -42.74 20.85 -51.72
N VAL A 173 -41.80 19.89 -51.67
CA VAL A 173 -41.42 18.90 -52.70
C VAL A 173 -40.04 18.37 -52.31
N VAL A 174 -40.03 17.22 -51.64
CA VAL A 174 -38.79 16.48 -51.35
C VAL A 174 -38.51 15.55 -52.53
N ARG A 175 -37.54 15.91 -53.38
CA ARG A 175 -37.07 15.05 -54.47
C ARG A 175 -36.00 14.11 -53.91
N VAL A 176 -36.34 12.85 -53.71
CA VAL A 176 -35.39 11.82 -53.29
C VAL A 176 -34.34 11.66 -54.38
N LEU A 177 -33.08 11.96 -54.05
CA LEU A 177 -31.94 11.69 -54.93
C LEU A 177 -31.69 10.18 -54.97
N PRO A 178 -31.72 9.54 -56.15
CA PRO A 178 -31.49 8.11 -56.25
C PRO A 178 -30.07 7.79 -55.81
N VAL A 179 -29.94 6.89 -54.84
CA VAL A 179 -28.66 6.32 -54.41
C VAL A 179 -28.08 5.55 -55.59
N GLN A 180 -27.02 6.08 -56.20
CA GLN A 180 -26.23 5.33 -57.17
C GLN A 180 -25.60 4.13 -56.45
N HIS A 181 -26.11 2.94 -56.74
CA HIS A 181 -25.41 1.70 -56.42
C HIS A 181 -24.13 1.68 -57.25
N GLN A 182 -22.99 1.85 -56.59
CA GLN A 182 -21.69 1.60 -57.21
C GLN A 182 -21.65 0.11 -57.58
N PRO A 183 -21.47 -0.25 -58.87
CA PRO A 183 -21.29 -1.65 -59.23
C PRO A 183 -19.98 -2.14 -58.62
N GLN A 184 -20.06 -3.26 -57.90
CA GLN A 184 -18.89 -3.99 -57.45
C GLN A 184 -18.25 -4.64 -58.68
N ASP A 185 -17.12 -4.10 -59.13
CA ASP A 185 -16.26 -4.80 -60.08
C ASP A 185 -15.06 -5.41 -59.34
N ARG A 186 -15.09 -6.75 -59.36
CA ARG A 186 -14.06 -7.80 -59.27
C ARG A 186 -12.69 -7.50 -58.67
#